data_AF-R7HX51-F1
#
_entry.id   AF-R7HX51-F1
#
_cell.length_a   1.000
_cell.length_b   1.000
_cell.length_c   1.000
_cell.angle_alpha   90.00
_cell.angle_beta   90.00
_cell.angle_gamma   90.00
#
_symmetry.space_group_name_H-M   'P 1'
#
loop_
_entity.id
_entity.type
_entity.pdbx_description
1 polymer ?
#
loop_
_entity_poly.entity_id
_entity_poly.type
_entity_poly.pdbx_seq_one_letter_code
_entity_poly.pdbx_strand_id
1 'polypeptide(L)'
;MEKKIVKTENISFKCKIPEIPLTRKELKNLLNYHIPCLCCGLEMLHPDKYMKLIENKKLSGVAIEAIPILEPYEKIMHPVEKQVFNMFKSMAVKYPNKNFKELLMMKKDIHELALVKIQSIIFNKISFYRRILPKKTARQLRKLMIKTNDIIFDPEPHKPFSRRIFIHKIKNITKNLENKKIKNEILEIARRLPRSSDEVCAFVVKNARKPASVIALNLVHPSVGTFEHLLPKCMKGMNNSLNFALECSYCNNSRHHYPISTQIEENPYMPQNAQLQADKLISLCKKELCKKEYIQNLKEQLKCLSEEIICLDISKLDV
;
A
#
# COMPACT_ATOMS: atom_id res chain seq x y z
N MET A 1 62.99 -24.20 33.45
CA MET A 1 62.02 -23.23 32.90
C MET A 1 60.92 -24.00 32.19
N GLU A 2 59.86 -24.36 32.91
CA GLU A 2 58.66 -24.98 32.33
C GLU A 2 57.65 -23.87 31.99
N LYS A 3 57.30 -23.75 30.72
CA LYS A 3 56.27 -22.81 30.25
C LYS A 3 54.89 -23.44 30.49
N LYS A 4 54.17 -22.97 31.50
CA LYS A 4 52.72 -23.19 31.65
C LYS A 4 52.00 -22.46 30.52
N ILE A 5 51.44 -23.21 29.58
CA ILE A 5 50.47 -22.70 28.61
C ILE A 5 49.12 -22.62 29.32
N VAL A 6 48.70 -21.40 29.65
CA VAL A 6 47.36 -21.12 30.14
C VAL A 6 46.39 -21.30 28.97
N LYS A 7 45.50 -22.30 29.06
CA LYS A 7 44.37 -22.45 28.14
C LYS A 7 43.39 -21.30 28.43
N THR A 8 43.33 -20.32 27.54
CA THR A 8 42.25 -19.33 27.51
C THR A 8 40.98 -20.03 27.06
N GLU A 9 39.99 -20.08 27.96
CA GLU A 9 38.64 -20.54 27.66
C GLU A 9 38.02 -19.63 26.60
N ASN A 10 37.71 -20.20 25.44
CA ASN A 10 36.87 -19.55 24.43
C ASN A 10 35.43 -19.48 24.95
N ILE A 11 35.10 -18.42 25.69
CA ILE A 11 33.72 -18.07 25.99
C ILE A 11 33.08 -17.58 24.69
N SER A 12 32.51 -18.50 23.90
CA SER A 12 31.67 -18.13 22.77
C SER A 12 30.37 -17.55 23.32
N PHE A 13 30.22 -16.22 23.31
CA PHE A 13 28.92 -15.58 23.43
C PHE A 13 28.08 -15.94 22.20
N LYS A 14 27.45 -17.11 22.22
CA LYS A 14 26.33 -17.40 21.33
C LYS A 14 25.20 -16.49 21.76
N CYS A 15 25.11 -15.32 21.11
CA CYS A 15 23.94 -14.46 21.17
C CYS A 15 22.72 -15.35 20.85
N LYS A 16 21.88 -15.65 21.84
CA LYS A 16 20.70 -16.50 21.64
C LYS A 16 19.86 -15.81 20.58
N ILE A 17 19.76 -16.43 19.40
CA ILE A 17 18.84 -15.98 18.37
C ILE A 17 17.44 -16.09 19.00
N PRO A 18 16.66 -15.00 19.10
CA PRO A 18 15.32 -15.08 19.65
C PRO A 18 14.51 -16.11 18.86
N GLU A 19 13.81 -16.98 19.58
CA GLU A 19 12.99 -18.02 18.99
C GLU A 19 11.91 -17.37 18.10
N ILE A 20 11.77 -17.85 16.87
CA ILE A 20 10.82 -17.29 15.89
C ILE A 20 9.42 -17.78 16.29
N PRO A 21 8.48 -16.91 16.67
CA PRO A 21 7.18 -17.34 17.18
C PRO A 21 6.38 -18.13 16.13
N LEU A 22 6.26 -17.57 14.93
CA LEU A 22 5.51 -18.17 13.82
C LEU A 22 6.36 -18.24 12.56
N THR A 23 6.30 -19.37 11.87
CA THR A 23 6.77 -19.48 10.49
C THR A 23 5.91 -18.61 9.57
N ARG A 24 6.43 -18.30 8.38
CA ARG A 24 5.65 -17.59 7.35
C ARG A 24 4.36 -18.32 6.96
N LYS A 25 4.40 -19.66 6.96
CA LYS A 25 3.22 -20.49 6.63
C LYS A 25 2.15 -20.34 7.71
N GLU A 26 2.53 -20.44 8.99
CA GLU A 26 1.59 -20.23 10.10
C GLU A 26 1.01 -18.82 10.10
N LEU A 27 1.86 -17.79 9.90
CA LEU A 27 1.41 -16.41 9.81
C LEU A 27 0.43 -16.18 8.64
N LYS A 28 0.71 -16.78 7.47
CA LYS A 28 -0.21 -16.77 6.32
C LYS A 28 -1.54 -17.43 6.67
N ASN A 29 -1.51 -18.58 7.34
CA ASN A 29 -2.70 -19.34 7.70
C ASN A 29 -3.65 -18.57 8.62
N LEU A 30 -3.13 -17.62 9.42
CA LEU A 30 -3.98 -16.75 10.24
C LEU A 30 -4.99 -15.96 9.39
N LEU A 31 -4.64 -15.60 8.15
CA LEU A 31 -5.53 -14.86 7.24
C LEU A 31 -6.80 -15.65 6.85
N ASN A 32 -6.86 -16.96 7.12
CA ASN A 32 -8.11 -17.73 6.96
C ASN A 32 -9.19 -17.31 7.96
N TYR A 33 -8.81 -16.66 9.05
CA TYR A 33 -9.71 -16.26 10.13
C TYR A 33 -10.14 -14.80 10.04
N HIS A 34 -10.12 -14.19 8.85
CA HIS A 34 -10.61 -12.83 8.63
C HIS A 34 -9.89 -11.78 9.50
N ILE A 35 -8.55 -11.84 9.53
CA ILE A 35 -7.75 -10.87 10.27
C ILE A 35 -7.95 -9.46 9.65
N PRO A 36 -8.29 -8.44 10.46
CA PRO A 36 -8.35 -7.07 9.97
C PRO A 36 -6.94 -6.53 9.71
N CYS A 37 -6.78 -5.69 8.70
CA CYS A 37 -5.53 -5.00 8.39
C CYS A 37 -5.11 -4.10 9.56
N LEU A 38 -3.84 -4.18 9.96
CA LEU A 38 -3.25 -3.37 11.03
C LEU A 38 -3.50 -1.86 10.81
N CYS A 39 -3.44 -1.41 9.56
CA CYS A 39 -3.51 0.00 9.21
C CYS A 39 -4.94 0.49 8.95
N CYS A 40 -5.68 -0.12 8.02
CA CYS A 40 -7.00 0.36 7.61
C CYS A 40 -8.19 -0.38 8.26
N GLY A 41 -7.96 -1.45 9.02
CA GLY A 41 -9.01 -2.21 9.69
C GLY A 41 -9.86 -3.12 8.80
N LEU A 42 -9.79 -2.99 7.47
CA LEU A 42 -10.50 -3.89 6.55
C LEU A 42 -10.01 -5.34 6.69
N GLU A 43 -10.95 -6.29 6.66
CA GLU A 43 -10.61 -7.72 6.59
C GLU A 43 -9.69 -8.02 5.40
N MET A 44 -8.62 -8.76 5.65
CA MET A 44 -7.68 -9.15 4.61
C MET A 44 -8.11 -10.43 3.89
N LEU A 45 -7.93 -10.45 2.57
CA LEU A 45 -8.10 -11.64 1.75
C LEU A 45 -6.89 -12.57 1.89
N HIS A 46 -7.14 -13.84 2.16
CA HIS A 46 -6.09 -14.85 2.15
C HIS A 46 -5.45 -14.97 0.74
N PRO A 47 -4.11 -14.94 0.61
CA PRO A 47 -3.43 -14.98 -0.69
C PRO A 47 -3.82 -16.16 -1.59
N ASP A 48 -4.08 -17.34 -1.02
CA ASP A 48 -4.50 -18.51 -1.82
C ASP A 48 -5.89 -18.38 -2.41
N LYS A 49 -6.80 -17.62 -1.78
CA LYS A 49 -8.09 -17.28 -2.40
C LYS A 49 -7.87 -16.34 -3.60
N TYR A 50 -6.91 -15.42 -3.50
CA TYR A 50 -6.53 -14.56 -4.60
C TYR A 50 -5.83 -15.32 -5.75
N MET A 51 -4.99 -16.32 -5.44
CA MET A 51 -4.40 -17.20 -6.48
C MET A 51 -5.47 -17.94 -7.28
N LYS A 52 -6.52 -18.43 -6.62
CA LYS A 52 -7.68 -19.04 -7.31
C LYS A 52 -8.40 -18.06 -8.22
N LEU A 53 -8.44 -16.76 -7.87
CA LEU A 53 -8.99 -15.73 -8.75
C LEU A 53 -8.11 -15.51 -9.98
N ILE A 54 -6.78 -15.51 -9.82
CA ILE A 54 -5.83 -15.38 -10.94
C ILE A 54 -6.05 -16.49 -11.98
N GLU A 55 -6.30 -17.72 -11.51
CA GLU A 55 -6.53 -18.89 -12.37
C GLU A 55 -7.93 -18.92 -13.01
N ASN A 56 -8.86 -18.07 -12.56
CA ASN A 56 -10.24 -18.08 -13.01
C ASN A 56 -10.41 -17.38 -14.37
N LYS A 57 -10.48 -18.19 -15.43
CA LYS A 57 -10.64 -17.71 -16.82
C LYS A 57 -11.90 -16.90 -17.06
N LYS A 58 -12.97 -17.06 -16.26
CA LYS A 58 -14.21 -16.28 -16.40
C LYS A 58 -13.99 -14.79 -16.15
N LEU A 59 -12.96 -14.40 -15.41
CA LEU A 59 -12.60 -12.98 -15.21
C LEU A 59 -12.14 -12.28 -16.50
N SER A 60 -11.74 -13.04 -17.52
CA SER A 60 -11.43 -12.52 -18.85
C SER A 60 -12.66 -12.37 -19.75
N GLY A 61 -13.79 -12.97 -19.35
CA GLY A 61 -15.04 -13.01 -20.12
C GLY A 61 -15.91 -11.76 -19.94
N VAL A 62 -17.20 -11.89 -20.26
CA VAL A 62 -18.17 -10.81 -20.12
C VAL A 62 -18.37 -10.42 -18.66
N ALA A 63 -18.58 -9.13 -18.41
CA ALA A 63 -18.63 -8.57 -17.06
C ALA A 63 -19.78 -9.18 -16.23
N ILE A 64 -20.92 -9.46 -16.86
CA ILE A 64 -22.10 -10.02 -16.19
C ILE A 64 -21.83 -11.41 -15.57
N GLU A 65 -20.91 -12.19 -16.15
CA GLU A 65 -20.47 -13.48 -15.59
C GLU A 65 -19.34 -13.33 -14.57
N ALA A 66 -18.47 -12.34 -14.74
CA ALA A 66 -17.35 -12.09 -13.84
C ALA A 66 -17.79 -11.44 -12.51
N ILE A 67 -18.83 -10.61 -12.52
CA ILE A 67 -19.34 -9.90 -11.33
C ILE A 67 -19.70 -10.85 -10.19
N PRO A 68 -20.51 -11.92 -10.39
CA PRO A 68 -20.85 -12.85 -9.31
C PRO A 68 -19.64 -13.54 -8.66
N ILE A 69 -18.52 -13.67 -9.39
CA ILE A 69 -17.27 -14.23 -8.86
C ILE A 69 -16.59 -13.25 -7.91
N LEU A 70 -16.69 -11.95 -8.18
CA LEU A 70 -16.06 -10.89 -7.40
C LEU A 70 -16.93 -10.37 -6.25
N GLU A 71 -18.25 -10.49 -6.36
CA GLU A 71 -19.23 -9.99 -5.40
C GLU A 71 -19.00 -10.45 -3.95
N PRO A 72 -18.59 -11.71 -3.67
CA PRO A 72 -18.24 -12.13 -2.31
C PRO A 72 -17.11 -11.32 -1.65
N TYR A 73 -16.30 -10.61 -2.46
CA TYR A 73 -15.19 -9.78 -1.99
C TYR A 73 -15.54 -8.29 -1.91
N GLU A 74 -16.75 -7.87 -2.30
CA GLU A 74 -17.15 -6.45 -2.32
C GLU A 74 -16.98 -5.77 -0.96
N LYS A 75 -17.28 -6.48 0.14
CA LYS A 75 -17.17 -5.94 1.50
C LYS A 75 -15.74 -5.59 1.91
N ILE A 76 -14.75 -6.22 1.29
CA ILE A 76 -13.34 -5.98 1.59
C ILE A 76 -12.66 -5.08 0.56
N MET A 77 -13.33 -4.74 -0.56
CA MET A 77 -12.78 -3.81 -1.55
C MET A 77 -12.55 -2.43 -0.92
N HIS A 78 -11.41 -1.83 -1.25
CA HIS A 78 -11.12 -0.45 -0.86
C HIS A 78 -12.08 0.54 -1.56
N PRO A 79 -12.23 1.78 -1.05
CA PRO A 79 -13.28 2.69 -1.50
C PRO A 79 -13.32 2.94 -3.02
N VAL A 80 -12.17 3.12 -3.65
CA VAL A 80 -12.08 3.34 -5.10
C VAL A 80 -12.49 2.08 -5.87
N GLU A 81 -11.92 0.94 -5.51
CA GLU A 81 -12.22 -0.35 -6.12
C GLU A 81 -13.71 -0.70 -5.98
N LYS A 82 -14.31 -0.46 -4.81
CA LYS A 82 -15.73 -0.68 -4.56
C LYS A 82 -16.62 0.23 -5.43
N GLN A 83 -16.26 1.51 -5.55
CA GLN A 83 -16.98 2.43 -6.43
C GLN A 83 -16.90 1.99 -7.90
N VAL A 84 -15.72 1.57 -8.37
CA VAL A 84 -15.54 1.06 -9.73
C VAL A 84 -16.29 -0.26 -9.93
N PHE A 85 -16.29 -1.16 -8.95
CA PHE A 85 -17.04 -2.41 -9.01
C PHE A 85 -18.55 -2.15 -9.11
N ASN A 86 -19.09 -1.20 -8.32
CA ASN A 86 -20.50 -0.78 -8.41
C ASN A 86 -20.84 -0.16 -9.77
N MET A 87 -19.92 0.64 -10.33
CA MET A 87 -20.05 1.12 -11.70
C MET A 87 -20.15 -0.05 -12.68
N PHE A 88 -19.28 -1.06 -12.58
CA PHE A 88 -19.36 -2.25 -13.43
C PHE A 88 -20.67 -3.01 -13.26
N LYS A 89 -21.17 -3.21 -12.04
CA LYS A 89 -22.48 -3.85 -11.80
C LYS A 89 -23.59 -3.15 -12.58
N SER A 90 -23.66 -1.82 -12.50
CA SER A 90 -24.67 -1.04 -13.21
C SER A 90 -24.51 -1.10 -14.74
N MET A 91 -23.27 -1.15 -15.24
CA MET A 91 -23.00 -1.15 -16.68
C MET A 91 -23.17 -2.52 -17.31
N ALA A 92 -22.84 -3.60 -16.60
CA ALA A 92 -22.99 -4.96 -17.11
C ALA A 92 -24.46 -5.33 -17.38
N VAL A 93 -25.41 -4.78 -16.60
CA VAL A 93 -26.85 -4.93 -16.88
C VAL A 93 -27.23 -4.26 -18.20
N LYS A 94 -26.68 -3.07 -18.47
CA LYS A 94 -26.98 -2.29 -19.69
C LYS A 94 -26.25 -2.83 -20.92
N TYR A 95 -25.10 -3.46 -20.73
CA TYR A 95 -24.22 -3.95 -21.79
C TYR A 95 -23.76 -5.39 -21.47
N PRO A 96 -24.67 -6.39 -21.51
CA PRO A 96 -24.40 -7.73 -21.02
C PRO A 96 -23.33 -8.50 -21.79
N ASN A 97 -23.09 -8.11 -23.05
CA ASN A 97 -22.08 -8.71 -23.92
C ASN A 97 -20.68 -8.10 -23.79
N LYS A 98 -20.48 -7.12 -22.89
CA LYS A 98 -19.19 -6.43 -22.73
C LYS A 98 -18.41 -6.96 -21.53
N ASN A 99 -17.10 -7.09 -21.68
CA ASN A 99 -16.17 -7.38 -20.60
C ASN A 99 -15.74 -6.09 -19.86
N PHE A 100 -15.02 -6.23 -18.74
CA PHE A 100 -14.57 -5.08 -17.95
C PHE A 100 -13.70 -4.08 -18.72
N LYS A 101 -12.87 -4.53 -19.67
CA LYS A 101 -12.03 -3.62 -20.49
C LYS A 101 -12.92 -2.75 -21.36
N GLU A 102 -13.88 -3.35 -22.05
CA GLU A 102 -14.80 -2.63 -22.94
C GLU A 102 -15.66 -1.64 -22.15
N LEU A 103 -16.19 -2.05 -20.99
CA LEU A 103 -16.96 -1.16 -20.11
C LEU A 103 -16.11 0.01 -19.62
N LEU A 104 -14.85 -0.23 -19.25
CA LEU A 104 -13.95 0.81 -18.76
C LEU A 104 -13.53 1.78 -19.89
N MET A 105 -13.33 1.27 -21.10
CA MET A 105 -13.05 2.08 -22.29
C MET A 105 -14.19 3.05 -22.60
N MET A 106 -15.46 2.66 -22.41
CA MET A 106 -16.62 3.55 -22.58
C MET A 106 -16.64 4.72 -21.58
N LYS A 107 -15.89 4.62 -20.49
CA LYS A 107 -15.77 5.66 -19.46
C LYS A 107 -14.45 6.43 -19.54
N LYS A 108 -13.49 5.96 -20.34
CA LYS A 108 -12.12 6.47 -20.37
C LYS A 108 -12.09 7.99 -20.59
N ASP A 109 -12.72 8.49 -21.65
CA ASP A 109 -12.53 9.88 -22.07
C ASP A 109 -13.08 10.89 -21.05
N ILE A 110 -14.25 10.60 -20.47
CA ILE A 110 -14.86 11.45 -19.43
C ILE A 110 -13.98 11.48 -18.18
N HIS A 111 -13.48 10.32 -17.74
CA HIS A 111 -12.60 10.23 -16.58
C HIS A 111 -11.21 10.81 -16.86
N GLU A 112 -10.68 10.68 -18.07
CA GLU A 112 -9.41 11.27 -18.49
C GLU A 112 -9.48 12.79 -18.43
N LEU A 113 -10.55 13.40 -18.97
CA LEU A 113 -10.77 14.83 -18.87
C LEU A 113 -10.87 15.31 -17.41
N ALA A 114 -11.61 14.58 -16.56
CA ALA A 114 -11.70 14.89 -15.14
C ALA A 114 -10.35 14.78 -14.42
N LEU A 115 -9.57 13.73 -14.73
CA LEU A 115 -8.24 13.50 -14.17
C LEU A 115 -7.27 14.63 -14.55
N VAL A 116 -7.26 15.06 -15.82
CA VAL A 116 -6.44 16.17 -16.30
C VAL A 116 -6.77 17.46 -15.55
N LYS A 117 -8.05 17.74 -15.28
CA LYS A 117 -8.48 18.91 -14.48
C LYS A 117 -7.92 18.83 -13.05
N ILE A 118 -8.06 17.70 -12.38
CA ILE A 118 -7.52 17.47 -11.02
C ILE A 118 -6.01 17.69 -11.00
N GLN A 119 -5.29 17.08 -11.96
CA GLN A 119 -3.83 17.17 -12.05
C GLN A 119 -3.36 18.60 -12.36
N SER A 120 -4.06 19.31 -13.26
CA SER A 120 -3.73 20.68 -13.66
C SER A 120 -3.80 21.67 -12.50
N ILE A 121 -4.75 21.52 -11.58
CA ILE A 121 -4.81 22.32 -10.35
C ILE A 121 -3.51 22.16 -9.53
N ILE A 122 -3.02 20.93 -9.40
CA ILE A 122 -1.81 20.62 -8.65
C ILE A 122 -0.56 21.14 -9.37
N PHE A 123 -0.46 20.93 -10.69
CA PHE A 123 0.66 21.44 -11.48
C PHE A 123 0.72 22.96 -11.46
N ASN A 124 -0.42 23.64 -11.51
CA ASN A 124 -0.48 25.10 -11.41
C ASN A 124 0.02 25.59 -10.05
N LYS A 125 -0.41 24.96 -8.94
CA LYS A 125 0.12 25.26 -7.59
C LYS A 125 1.64 25.13 -7.52
N ILE A 126 2.21 24.04 -8.05
CA ILE A 126 3.66 23.85 -8.10
C ILE A 126 4.33 24.91 -8.99
N SER A 127 3.72 25.24 -10.13
CA SER A 127 4.24 26.20 -11.11
C SER A 127 4.37 27.62 -10.55
N PHE A 128 3.54 28.01 -9.59
CA PHE A 128 3.63 29.32 -8.91
C PHE A 128 4.93 29.52 -8.12
N TYR A 129 5.50 28.45 -7.55
CA TYR A 129 6.75 28.54 -6.81
C TYR A 129 7.94 29.02 -7.66
N ARG A 130 7.85 28.94 -9.00
CA ARG A 130 8.88 29.50 -9.90
C ARG A 130 9.17 30.99 -9.64
N ARG A 131 8.22 31.74 -9.09
CA ARG A 131 8.37 33.17 -8.79
C ARG A 131 9.34 33.46 -7.64
N ILE A 132 9.52 32.50 -6.73
CA ILE A 132 10.32 32.67 -5.50
C ILE A 132 11.54 31.72 -5.46
N LEU A 133 11.68 30.83 -6.45
CA LEU A 133 12.80 29.90 -6.55
C LEU A 133 14.02 30.53 -7.22
N PRO A 134 15.25 30.09 -6.89
CA PRO A 134 16.46 30.51 -7.60
C PRO A 134 16.36 30.26 -9.11
N LYS A 135 16.94 31.16 -9.92
CA LYS A 135 16.81 31.18 -11.40
C LYS A 135 17.05 29.82 -12.06
N LYS A 136 18.09 29.09 -11.63
CA LYS A 136 18.43 27.75 -12.16
C LYS A 136 17.31 26.73 -11.87
N THR A 137 16.83 26.68 -10.63
CA THR A 137 15.77 25.78 -10.17
C THR A 137 14.43 26.13 -10.82
N ALA A 138 14.07 27.41 -10.87
CA ALA A 138 12.86 27.89 -11.54
C ALA A 138 12.82 27.49 -13.02
N ARG A 139 13.96 27.58 -13.72
CA ARG A 139 14.08 27.15 -15.13
C ARG A 139 13.90 25.65 -15.29
N GLN A 140 14.49 24.84 -14.41
CA GLN A 140 14.33 23.38 -14.45
C GLN A 140 12.87 22.98 -14.15
N LEU A 141 12.24 23.63 -13.18
CA LEU A 141 10.83 23.40 -12.85
C LEU A 141 9.92 23.78 -14.02
N ARG A 142 10.17 24.92 -14.69
CA ARG A 142 9.43 25.30 -15.92
C ARG A 142 9.55 24.24 -17.00
N LYS A 143 10.75 23.75 -17.29
CA LYS A 143 10.97 22.69 -18.29
C LYS A 143 10.22 21.41 -17.93
N LEU A 144 10.16 21.05 -16.65
CA LEU A 144 9.38 19.90 -16.20
C LEU A 144 7.87 20.12 -16.39
N MET A 145 7.33 21.29 -16.00
CA MET A 145 5.90 21.58 -16.15
C MET A 145 5.45 21.55 -17.61
N ILE A 146 6.25 22.13 -18.53
CA ILE A 146 5.94 22.10 -19.98
C ILE A 146 5.85 20.66 -20.45
N LYS A 147 6.91 19.87 -20.23
CA LYS A 147 6.93 18.45 -20.62
C LYS A 147 5.79 17.63 -20.00
N THR A 148 5.40 17.96 -18.77
CA THR A 148 4.28 17.29 -18.11
C THR A 148 2.95 17.67 -18.74
N ASN A 149 2.73 18.95 -19.04
CA ASN A 149 1.54 19.40 -19.75
C ASN A 149 1.46 18.76 -21.14
N ASP A 150 2.56 18.72 -21.89
CA ASP A 150 2.59 18.08 -23.21
C ASP A 150 2.13 16.62 -23.12
N ILE A 151 2.52 15.88 -22.08
CA ILE A 151 2.13 14.47 -21.90
C ILE A 151 0.67 14.29 -21.47
N ILE A 152 0.14 15.13 -20.58
CA ILE A 152 -1.22 14.94 -20.01
C ILE A 152 -2.33 15.43 -20.95
N PHE A 153 -2.01 16.35 -21.87
CA PHE A 153 -2.95 16.85 -22.87
C PHE A 153 -2.82 16.13 -24.21
N ASP A 154 -1.80 15.30 -24.38
CA ASP A 154 -1.68 14.40 -25.53
C ASP A 154 -2.68 13.22 -25.35
N PRO A 155 -3.59 12.98 -26.31
CA PRO A 155 -4.52 11.85 -26.25
C PRO A 155 -3.82 10.49 -26.41
N GLU A 156 -2.65 10.45 -27.05
CA GLU A 156 -1.88 9.24 -27.33
C GLU A 156 -0.39 9.41 -27.00
N PRO A 157 -0.05 9.69 -25.73
CA PRO A 157 1.33 9.96 -25.37
C PRO A 157 2.16 8.69 -25.57
N HIS A 158 3.29 8.82 -26.27
CA HIS A 158 4.27 7.75 -26.44
C HIS A 158 4.62 7.08 -25.09
N LYS A 159 4.69 7.88 -24.01
CA LYS A 159 4.79 7.37 -22.64
C LYS A 159 3.78 8.07 -21.73
N PRO A 160 2.89 7.31 -21.06
CA PRO A 160 1.90 7.91 -20.17
C PRO A 160 2.55 8.61 -18.98
N PHE A 161 1.84 9.61 -18.45
CA PHE A 161 2.26 10.31 -17.25
C PHE A 161 2.48 9.33 -16.08
N SER A 162 3.59 9.52 -15.36
CA SER A 162 3.91 8.73 -14.18
C SER A 162 4.16 9.63 -12.99
N ARG A 163 3.25 9.60 -12.02
CA ARG A 163 3.35 10.29 -10.73
C ARG A 163 4.70 10.03 -10.04
N ARG A 164 5.15 8.77 -10.01
CA ARG A 164 6.44 8.40 -9.39
C ARG A 164 7.62 9.10 -10.06
N ILE A 165 7.67 9.08 -11.40
CA ILE A 165 8.73 9.73 -12.17
C ILE A 165 8.67 11.25 -11.95
N PHE A 166 7.47 11.84 -11.96
CA PHE A 166 7.29 13.26 -11.72
C PHE A 166 7.79 13.70 -10.34
N ILE A 167 7.38 13.02 -9.27
CA ILE A 167 7.81 13.32 -7.90
C ILE A 167 9.33 13.16 -7.77
N HIS A 168 9.92 12.12 -8.38
CA HIS A 168 11.37 11.95 -8.39
C HIS A 168 12.09 13.12 -9.08
N LYS A 169 11.57 13.58 -10.24
CA LYS A 169 12.12 14.75 -10.94
C LYS A 169 11.99 16.02 -10.09
N ILE A 170 10.87 16.23 -9.38
CA ILE A 170 10.71 17.34 -8.44
C ILE A 170 11.76 17.24 -7.32
N LYS A 171 11.91 16.08 -6.66
CA LYS A 171 12.92 15.86 -5.61
C LYS A 171 14.33 16.20 -6.09
N ASN A 172 14.68 15.87 -7.32
CA ASN A 172 15.98 16.19 -7.90
C ASN A 172 16.15 17.68 -8.17
N ILE A 173 15.12 18.34 -8.70
CA ILE A 173 15.13 19.80 -8.94
C ILE A 173 15.25 20.56 -7.62
N THR A 174 14.56 20.13 -6.58
CA THR A 174 14.55 20.80 -5.27
C THR A 174 15.65 20.32 -4.31
N LYS A 175 16.54 19.41 -4.75
CA LYS A 175 17.50 18.72 -3.87
C LYS A 175 18.36 19.71 -3.06
N ASN A 176 18.91 20.70 -3.77
CA ASN A 176 19.88 21.68 -3.25
C ASN A 176 19.23 23.02 -2.88
N LEU A 177 17.91 23.07 -2.65
CA LEU A 177 17.27 24.27 -2.13
C LEU A 177 17.64 24.45 -0.65
N GLU A 178 18.19 25.62 -0.33
CA GLU A 178 18.51 26.02 1.04
C GLU A 178 17.25 26.14 1.90
N ASN A 179 16.18 26.73 1.34
CA ASN A 179 14.90 26.86 2.03
C ASN A 179 14.16 25.50 2.10
N LYS A 180 14.36 24.80 3.21
CA LYS A 180 13.72 23.49 3.50
C LYS A 180 12.20 23.58 3.55
N LYS A 181 11.62 24.69 4.01
CA LYS A 181 10.16 24.87 4.08
C LYS A 181 9.55 24.86 2.69
N ILE A 182 10.05 25.68 1.78
CA ILE A 182 9.60 25.73 0.37
C ILE A 182 9.77 24.36 -0.30
N LYS A 183 10.93 23.71 -0.09
CA LYS A 183 11.20 22.37 -0.61
C LYS A 183 10.14 21.36 -0.17
N ASN A 184 9.81 21.35 1.12
CA ASN A 184 8.83 20.43 1.69
C ASN A 184 7.43 20.75 1.16
N GLU A 185 7.01 22.01 1.12
CA GLU A 185 5.71 22.41 0.57
C GLU A 185 5.52 21.97 -0.89
N ILE A 186 6.51 22.18 -1.76
CA ILE A 186 6.45 21.73 -3.16
C ILE A 186 6.29 20.21 -3.23
N LEU A 187 7.04 19.48 -2.40
CA LEU A 187 6.97 18.02 -2.34
C LEU A 187 5.63 17.51 -1.80
N GLU A 188 5.06 18.17 -0.80
CA GLU A 188 3.72 17.85 -0.28
C GLU A 188 2.65 18.08 -1.33
N ILE A 189 2.68 19.21 -2.04
CA ILE A 189 1.75 19.48 -3.14
C ILE A 189 1.89 18.41 -4.23
N ALA A 190 3.12 18.02 -4.59
CA ALA A 190 3.36 16.97 -5.58
C ALA A 190 2.86 15.59 -5.12
N ARG A 191 2.92 15.29 -3.81
CA ARG A 191 2.39 14.03 -3.26
C ARG A 191 0.87 13.95 -3.33
N ARG A 192 0.15 15.07 -3.35
CA ARG A 192 -1.32 15.11 -3.53
C ARG A 192 -1.78 14.73 -4.93
N LEU A 193 -0.87 14.49 -5.88
CA LEU A 193 -1.25 13.95 -7.20
C LEU A 193 -2.02 12.62 -7.03
N PRO A 194 -3.13 12.44 -7.75
CA PRO A 194 -4.00 11.28 -7.58
C PRO A 194 -3.29 9.98 -7.87
N ARG A 195 -3.62 8.94 -7.10
CA ARG A 195 -3.23 7.56 -7.32
C ARG A 195 -4.46 6.78 -7.76
N SER A 196 -4.26 5.66 -8.45
CA SER A 196 -5.38 4.76 -8.79
C SER A 196 -6.05 4.14 -7.56
N SER A 197 -5.45 4.29 -6.38
CA SER A 197 -5.89 3.70 -5.14
C SER A 197 -6.75 4.68 -4.31
N ASP A 198 -6.66 5.98 -4.59
CA ASP A 198 -7.42 7.04 -3.89
C ASP A 198 -8.28 7.92 -4.81
N GLU A 199 -8.23 7.71 -6.13
CA GLU A 199 -9.05 8.45 -7.08
C GLU A 199 -9.57 7.56 -8.23
N VAL A 200 -10.88 7.62 -8.48
CA VAL A 200 -11.60 6.76 -9.45
C VAL A 200 -11.16 7.04 -10.88
N CYS A 201 -11.03 8.30 -11.29
CA CYS A 201 -10.58 8.63 -12.65
C CYS A 201 -9.16 8.09 -12.93
N ALA A 202 -8.25 8.16 -11.96
CA ALA A 202 -6.92 7.59 -12.02
C ALA A 202 -6.97 6.06 -12.08
N PHE A 203 -7.91 5.42 -11.39
CA PHE A 203 -8.16 3.99 -11.57
C PHE A 203 -8.61 3.68 -12.99
N VAL A 204 -9.65 4.36 -13.49
CA VAL A 204 -10.20 4.16 -14.84
C VAL A 204 -9.12 4.32 -15.89
N VAL A 205 -8.44 5.46 -15.93
CA VAL A 205 -7.41 5.77 -16.95
C VAL A 205 -6.25 4.78 -16.90
N LYS A 206 -5.74 4.42 -15.71
CA LYS A 206 -4.64 3.46 -15.55
C LYS A 206 -5.01 2.06 -16.01
N ASN A 207 -6.27 1.67 -15.84
CA ASN A 207 -6.72 0.29 -16.08
C ASN A 207 -7.43 0.11 -17.43
N ALA A 208 -7.89 1.17 -18.10
CA ALA A 208 -8.67 1.10 -19.33
C ALA A 208 -8.04 0.27 -20.45
N ARG A 209 -6.71 0.31 -20.57
CA ARG A 209 -5.97 -0.45 -21.60
C ARG A 209 -5.58 -1.87 -21.17
N LYS A 210 -5.83 -2.26 -19.92
CA LYS A 210 -5.44 -3.58 -19.39
C LYS A 210 -6.42 -4.67 -19.82
N PRO A 211 -6.00 -5.95 -19.83
CA PRO A 211 -6.91 -7.08 -20.02
C PRO A 211 -8.02 -7.12 -18.96
N ALA A 212 -9.21 -7.61 -19.31
CA ALA A 212 -10.36 -7.66 -18.42
C ALA A 212 -10.08 -8.40 -17.09
N SER A 213 -9.37 -9.53 -17.14
CA SER A 213 -8.95 -10.26 -15.94
C SER A 213 -8.04 -9.46 -15.03
N VAL A 214 -7.11 -8.67 -15.59
CA VAL A 214 -6.25 -7.80 -14.80
C VAL A 214 -7.06 -6.66 -14.15
N ILE A 215 -8.07 -6.13 -14.85
CA ILE A 215 -8.98 -5.13 -14.28
C ILE A 215 -9.76 -5.74 -13.11
N ALA A 216 -10.34 -6.94 -13.29
CA ALA A 216 -11.04 -7.69 -12.25
C ALA A 216 -10.16 -7.88 -11.00
N LEU A 217 -8.94 -8.38 -11.20
CA LEU A 217 -8.00 -8.64 -10.11
C LEU A 217 -7.59 -7.36 -9.38
N ASN A 218 -7.46 -6.22 -10.08
CA ASN A 218 -7.12 -4.93 -9.44
C ASN A 218 -8.22 -4.42 -8.51
N LEU A 219 -9.46 -4.91 -8.60
CA LEU A 219 -10.54 -4.55 -7.68
C LEU A 219 -10.37 -5.22 -6.31
N VAL A 220 -9.71 -6.39 -6.26
CA VAL A 220 -9.62 -7.23 -5.05
C VAL A 220 -8.19 -7.28 -4.48
N HIS A 221 -7.18 -7.20 -5.35
CA HIS A 221 -5.76 -7.24 -4.96
C HIS A 221 -5.39 -6.32 -3.79
N PRO A 222 -5.88 -5.06 -3.71
CA PRO A 222 -5.55 -4.16 -2.60
C PRO A 222 -5.85 -4.76 -1.22
N SER A 223 -6.85 -5.63 -1.12
CA SER A 223 -7.29 -6.26 0.12
C SER A 223 -6.53 -7.55 0.46
N VAL A 224 -5.66 -8.04 -0.42
CA VAL A 224 -4.86 -9.25 -0.18
C VAL A 224 -3.91 -9.03 0.98
N GLY A 225 -3.97 -9.93 1.97
CA GLY A 225 -3.11 -9.89 3.14
C GLY A 225 -1.65 -10.17 2.78
N THR A 226 -0.78 -9.39 3.40
CA THR A 226 0.68 -9.42 3.23
C THR A 226 1.37 -9.34 4.58
N PHE A 227 2.69 -9.45 4.57
CA PHE A 227 3.52 -9.26 5.78
C PHE A 227 4.26 -7.94 5.65
N GLU A 228 3.95 -7.00 6.53
CA GLU A 228 4.65 -5.73 6.63
C GLU A 228 5.88 -5.88 7.52
N HIS A 229 7.04 -5.44 7.05
CA HIS A 229 8.25 -5.33 7.86
C HIS A 229 8.13 -4.10 8.77
N LEU A 230 7.83 -4.28 10.06
CA LEU A 230 7.68 -3.19 11.02
C LEU A 230 8.91 -2.26 11.00
N LEU A 231 10.11 -2.83 11.10
CA LEU A 231 11.36 -2.18 10.72
C LEU A 231 11.71 -2.53 9.26
N PRO A 232 11.81 -1.56 8.34
CA PRO A 232 12.11 -1.85 6.94
C PRO A 232 13.42 -2.61 6.74
N LYS A 233 13.49 -3.46 5.69
CA LYS A 233 14.70 -4.25 5.37
C LYS A 233 15.94 -3.38 5.13
N CYS A 234 15.79 -2.20 4.54
CA CYS A 234 16.90 -1.26 4.33
C CYS A 234 17.47 -0.70 5.65
N MET A 235 16.72 -0.83 6.76
CA MET A 235 17.14 -0.49 8.12
C MET A 235 17.54 -1.74 8.93
N LYS A 236 17.90 -2.84 8.26
CA LYS A 236 18.29 -4.12 8.86
C LYS A 236 17.18 -4.83 9.65
N GLY A 237 15.91 -4.55 9.33
CA GLY A 237 14.78 -5.30 9.90
C GLY A 237 14.82 -6.78 9.57
N MET A 238 14.45 -7.62 10.53
CA MET A 238 14.39 -9.08 10.38
C MET A 238 13.35 -9.49 9.34
N ASN A 239 13.54 -10.65 8.74
CA ASN A 239 12.69 -11.16 7.65
C ASN A 239 11.80 -12.34 8.10
N ASN A 240 11.27 -12.26 9.32
CA ASN A 240 10.48 -13.29 9.99
C ASN A 240 9.42 -12.64 10.90
N SER A 241 8.64 -13.46 11.61
CA SER A 241 7.51 -13.00 12.44
C SER A 241 7.89 -12.11 13.61
N LEU A 242 9.16 -12.04 14.03
CA LEU A 242 9.60 -11.07 15.03
C LEU A 242 9.50 -9.62 14.54
N ASN A 243 9.45 -9.41 13.22
CA ASN A 243 9.38 -8.09 12.60
C ASN A 243 8.19 -7.97 11.63
N PHE A 244 7.23 -8.90 11.68
CA PHE A 244 6.06 -8.87 10.79
C PHE A 244 4.78 -8.49 11.52
N ALA A 245 4.06 -7.55 10.92
CA ALA A 245 2.63 -7.39 11.14
C ALA A 245 1.82 -7.80 9.90
N LEU A 246 0.55 -8.13 10.10
CA LEU A 246 -0.35 -8.49 9.01
C LEU A 246 -0.99 -7.22 8.45
N GLU A 247 -0.80 -6.97 7.15
CA GLU A 247 -1.29 -5.76 6.52
C GLU A 247 -1.80 -6.03 5.09
N CYS A 248 -2.84 -5.31 4.64
CA CYS A 248 -3.32 -5.48 3.28
C CYS A 248 -2.32 -4.87 2.27
N SER A 249 -2.36 -5.36 1.04
CA SER A 249 -1.49 -4.92 -0.05
C SER A 249 -1.62 -3.42 -0.31
N TYR A 250 -2.79 -2.81 -0.12
CA TYR A 250 -2.98 -1.36 -0.23
C TYR A 250 -2.07 -0.60 0.74
N CYS A 251 -2.20 -0.90 2.03
CA CYS A 251 -1.55 -0.13 3.08
C CYS A 251 -0.04 -0.40 3.10
N ASN A 252 0.40 -1.65 2.93
CA ASN A 252 1.81 -2.02 2.80
C ASN A 252 2.47 -1.26 1.62
N ASN A 253 1.87 -1.31 0.42
CA ASN A 253 2.42 -0.60 -0.74
C ASN A 253 2.47 0.92 -0.57
N SER A 254 1.57 1.49 0.24
CA SER A 254 1.55 2.93 0.51
C SER A 254 2.68 3.37 1.43
N ARG A 255 3.09 2.52 2.39
CA ARG A 255 4.14 2.80 3.38
C ARG A 255 5.53 2.89 2.78
N HIS A 256 5.84 2.12 1.74
CA HIS A 256 7.16 2.03 1.12
C HIS A 256 8.29 1.64 2.10
N HIS A 257 9.11 2.61 2.52
CA HIS A 257 10.19 2.45 3.50
C HIS A 257 10.08 3.49 4.61
N TYR A 258 8.92 4.14 4.72
CA TYR A 258 8.69 5.13 5.75
C TYR A 258 8.56 4.45 7.12
N PRO A 259 9.01 5.11 8.20
CA PRO A 259 8.76 4.64 9.56
C PRO A 259 7.26 4.48 9.86
N ILE A 260 6.92 3.71 10.91
CA ILE A 260 5.52 3.53 11.33
C ILE A 260 4.87 4.86 11.71
N SER A 261 5.60 5.77 12.37
CA SER A 261 5.09 7.10 12.74
C SER A 261 4.51 7.87 11.54
N THR A 262 5.23 7.90 10.42
CA THR A 262 4.72 8.52 9.18
C THR A 262 3.48 7.81 8.62
N GLN A 263 3.39 6.49 8.77
CA GLN A 263 2.22 5.75 8.34
C GLN A 263 0.98 6.07 9.18
N ILE A 264 1.16 6.27 10.50
CA ILE A 264 0.11 6.69 11.42
C ILE A 264 -0.39 8.10 11.07
N GLU A 265 0.51 9.03 10.73
CA GLU A 265 0.12 10.37 10.26
C GLU A 265 -0.81 10.31 9.03
N GLU A 266 -0.52 9.39 8.10
CA GLU A 266 -1.38 9.18 6.92
C GLU A 266 -2.64 8.36 7.23
N ASN A 267 -2.66 7.59 8.33
CA ASN A 267 -3.76 6.73 8.73
C ASN A 267 -4.04 6.88 10.25
N PRO A 268 -4.70 7.97 10.68
CA PRO A 268 -4.84 8.30 12.11
C PRO A 268 -5.60 7.26 12.94
N TYR A 269 -6.38 6.39 12.29
CA TYR A 269 -7.09 5.27 12.94
C TYR A 269 -6.27 3.99 13.09
N MET A 270 -5.01 3.98 12.62
CA MET A 270 -4.11 2.83 12.70
C MET A 270 -3.92 2.31 14.13
N PRO A 271 -3.82 3.13 15.20
CA PRO A 271 -3.74 2.62 16.56
C PRO A 271 -4.97 1.79 16.97
N GLN A 272 -6.18 2.25 16.64
CA GLN A 272 -7.42 1.53 16.91
C GLN A 272 -7.51 0.24 16.07
N ASN A 273 -7.14 0.31 14.79
CA ASN A 273 -7.13 -0.85 13.90
C ASN A 273 -6.08 -1.90 14.31
N ALA A 274 -4.94 -1.47 14.85
CA ALA A 274 -3.93 -2.34 15.41
C ALA A 274 -4.46 -3.09 16.64
N GLN A 275 -5.25 -2.42 17.49
CA GLN A 275 -5.95 -3.09 18.60
C GLN A 275 -6.99 -4.11 18.10
N LEU A 276 -7.78 -3.79 17.06
CA LEU A 276 -8.72 -4.75 16.46
C LEU A 276 -8.01 -6.00 15.94
N GLN A 277 -6.83 -5.84 15.33
CA GLN A 277 -6.00 -6.96 14.91
C GLN A 277 -5.49 -7.75 16.12
N ALA A 278 -4.97 -7.08 17.16
CA ALA A 278 -4.49 -7.72 18.37
C ALA A 278 -5.59 -8.53 19.08
N ASP A 279 -6.78 -7.97 19.24
CA ASP A 279 -7.94 -8.66 19.82
C ASP A 279 -8.31 -9.92 19.04
N LYS A 280 -8.26 -9.83 17.70
CA LYS A 280 -8.50 -10.99 16.84
C LYS A 280 -7.43 -12.05 17.03
N LEU A 281 -6.16 -11.67 17.10
CA LEU A 281 -5.05 -12.59 17.35
C LEU A 281 -5.15 -13.25 18.73
N ILE A 282 -5.52 -12.50 19.78
CA ILE A 282 -5.78 -13.01 21.13
C ILE A 282 -6.89 -14.08 21.06
N SER A 283 -7.99 -13.81 20.36
CA SER A 283 -9.08 -14.80 20.20
C SER A 283 -8.64 -16.09 19.51
N LEU A 284 -7.64 -16.03 18.63
CA LEU A 284 -7.04 -17.19 17.97
C LEU A 284 -6.02 -17.89 18.86
N CYS A 285 -5.28 -17.14 19.68
CA CYS A 285 -4.36 -17.69 20.68
C CYS A 285 -5.11 -18.57 21.69
N LYS A 286 -6.28 -18.13 22.17
CA LYS A 286 -7.16 -18.92 23.06
C LYS A 286 -7.69 -20.21 22.44
N LYS A 287 -7.62 -20.33 21.12
CA LYS A 287 -8.00 -21.53 20.36
C LYS A 287 -6.78 -22.34 19.91
N GLU A 288 -5.59 -22.01 20.40
CA GLU A 288 -4.32 -22.65 20.01
C GLU A 288 -3.96 -22.48 18.52
N LEU A 289 -4.55 -21.48 17.85
CA LEU A 289 -4.34 -21.19 16.43
C LEU A 289 -3.30 -20.09 16.19
N CYS A 290 -2.89 -19.39 17.25
CA CYS A 290 -1.86 -18.36 17.25
C CYS A 290 -0.98 -18.53 18.49
N LYS A 291 0.25 -18.03 18.45
CA LYS A 291 1.18 -18.11 19.58
C LYS A 291 1.20 -16.83 20.39
N LYS A 292 1.21 -16.97 21.71
CA LYS A 292 1.25 -15.87 22.68
C LYS A 292 2.45 -14.95 22.46
N GLU A 293 3.61 -15.55 22.19
CA GLU A 293 4.90 -14.89 21.97
C GLU A 293 4.84 -13.94 20.76
N TYR A 294 4.08 -14.31 19.72
CA TYR A 294 3.89 -13.44 18.56
C TYR A 294 3.16 -12.14 18.93
N ILE A 295 2.10 -12.25 19.73
CA ILE A 295 1.27 -11.10 20.15
C ILE A 295 2.05 -10.19 21.10
N GLN A 296 2.80 -10.77 22.03
CA GLN A 296 3.68 -10.02 22.95
C GLN A 296 4.77 -9.27 22.18
N ASN A 297 5.46 -9.94 21.26
CA ASN A 297 6.46 -9.29 20.40
C ASN A 297 5.84 -8.18 19.54
N LEU A 298 4.66 -8.41 18.95
CA LEU A 298 3.97 -7.41 18.15
C LEU A 298 3.66 -6.14 18.97
N LYS A 299 3.19 -6.30 20.21
CA LYS A 299 2.98 -5.17 21.14
C LYS A 299 4.26 -4.37 21.40
N GLU A 300 5.36 -5.05 21.71
CA GLU A 300 6.63 -4.39 22.01
C GLU A 300 7.19 -3.64 20.79
N GLN A 301 7.20 -4.30 19.62
CA GLN A 301 7.69 -3.69 18.38
C GLN A 301 6.85 -2.50 17.96
N LEU A 302 5.52 -2.61 18.01
CA LEU A 302 4.64 -1.49 17.69
C LEU A 302 4.81 -0.33 18.66
N LYS A 303 4.86 -0.59 19.98
CA LYS A 303 5.09 0.46 20.98
C LYS A 303 6.40 1.21 20.70
N CYS A 304 7.49 0.47 20.48
CA CYS A 304 8.81 1.05 20.23
C CYS A 304 8.86 1.85 18.91
N LEU A 305 8.45 1.24 17.80
CA LEU A 305 8.59 1.83 16.46
C LEU A 305 7.56 2.91 16.13
N SER A 306 6.47 2.99 16.91
CA SER A 306 5.47 4.06 16.81
C SER A 306 5.70 5.21 17.78
N GLU A 307 6.80 5.22 18.56
CA GLU A 307 7.06 6.24 19.58
C GLU A 307 5.92 6.32 20.60
N GLU A 308 5.47 5.16 21.08
CA GLU A 308 4.38 4.97 22.06
C GLU A 308 2.97 5.35 21.58
N ILE A 309 2.79 5.73 20.31
CA ILE A 309 1.47 6.03 19.75
C ILE A 309 0.57 4.78 19.69
N ILE A 310 1.14 3.61 19.35
CA ILE A 310 0.43 2.33 19.35
C ILE A 310 0.81 1.54 20.60
N CYS A 311 -0.07 1.56 21.60
CA CYS A 311 0.07 0.78 22.83
C CYS A 311 -1.02 -0.29 22.89
N LEU A 312 -0.71 -1.52 22.44
CA LEU A 312 -1.68 -2.61 22.43
C LEU A 312 -2.02 -3.08 23.86
N ASP A 313 -3.32 -3.17 24.15
CA ASP A 313 -3.83 -3.87 25.31
C ASP A 313 -3.91 -5.37 25.00
N ILE A 314 -3.17 -6.17 25.77
CA ILE A 314 -3.13 -7.63 25.65
C ILE A 314 -3.51 -8.31 26.97
N SER A 315 -4.16 -7.59 27.89
CA SER A 315 -4.59 -8.11 29.20
C SER A 315 -5.42 -9.39 29.10
N LYS A 316 -6.20 -9.53 28.02
CA LYS A 316 -7.03 -10.70 27.73
C LYS A 316 -6.25 -11.94 27.29
N LEU A 317 -4.92 -11.86 27.15
CA LEU A 317 -4.07 -12.95 26.66
C LEU A 317 -3.77 -14.01 27.73
N ASP A 318 -3.81 -13.62 29.01
CA ASP A 318 -3.51 -14.48 30.17
C ASP A 318 -4.76 -15.03 30.87
N VAL A 319 -5.95 -14.72 30.33
CA VAL A 319 -7.27 -15.17 30.82
C VAL A 319 -7.83 -16.21 29.88
#